data_AF-A0A7J9XQD5-F1
#
_entry.id   AF-A0A7J9XQD5-F1
#
_cell.length_a   1.000
_cell.length_b   1.000
_cell.length_c   1.000
_cell.angle_alpha   90.00
_cell.angle_beta   90.00
_cell.angle_gamma   90.00
#
_symmetry.space_group_name_H-M   'P 1'
#
loop_
_entity.id
_entity.type
_entity.pdbx_description
1 polymer ?
#
loop_
_entity_poly.entity_id
_entity_poly.type
_entity_poly.pdbx_seq_one_letter_code
_entity_poly.pdbx_strand_id
1 'polypeptide(L)'
;MGHWATHRGGRPRALRPTRVPDRSGEVTVHDASAVELSLWVGLPYLALGIFVVGHIWRWRYDQFGWTSRSTQLQEHRLLKWGSPVFHYATFAAIVGHVMGILIPESMTRALGISESVYRWFAAIAGAVAAVLVLIGIAILAWRRLFVPRVRATTALVDYVVLILLLVVVLDGTVVTIGDHLLGSGHHYRQTVAPWFRSLFVFQPDVAAISSATFTYQLHAVIAWPILMLWPFSRLVHAWSYPLWFLWRPYIVYRSKQAARPTEPGTSGRRWRKIGVRY
;
A
#
# COMPACT_ATOMS: atom_id res chain seq x y z
N MET A 1 46.19 -50.38 63.69
CA MET A 1 47.03 -49.79 62.63
C MET A 1 46.28 -49.91 61.32
N GLY A 2 45.60 -48.84 60.90
CA GLY A 2 44.74 -48.82 59.71
C GLY A 2 45.49 -48.37 58.47
N HIS A 3 45.40 -49.15 57.39
CA HIS A 3 45.97 -48.85 56.08
C HIS A 3 45.18 -47.75 55.37
N TRP A 4 45.85 -46.68 54.96
CA TRP A 4 45.32 -45.63 54.08
C TRP A 4 45.65 -45.96 52.62
N ALA A 5 44.63 -46.20 51.80
CA ALA A 5 44.76 -46.34 50.35
C ALA A 5 44.50 -44.98 49.67
N THR A 6 45.48 -44.53 48.88
CA THR A 6 45.44 -43.27 48.11
C THR A 6 44.58 -43.41 46.85
N HIS A 7 43.48 -42.68 46.75
CA HIS A 7 42.71 -42.52 45.51
C HIS A 7 43.43 -41.58 44.55
N ARG A 8 43.81 -42.07 43.36
CA ARG A 8 44.32 -41.26 42.24
C ARG A 8 43.16 -40.52 41.58
N GLY A 9 43.24 -39.19 41.51
CA GLY A 9 42.32 -38.34 40.76
C GLY A 9 42.49 -38.52 39.25
N GLY A 10 41.46 -39.03 38.59
CA GLY A 10 41.34 -39.02 37.13
C GLY A 10 41.04 -37.61 36.61
N ARG A 11 41.79 -37.16 35.61
CA ARG A 11 41.55 -35.87 34.93
C ARG A 11 40.17 -35.86 34.25
N PRO A 12 39.41 -34.76 34.32
CA PRO A 12 38.15 -34.65 33.59
C PRO A 12 38.42 -34.63 32.09
N ARG A 13 37.73 -35.53 31.37
CA ARG A 13 37.76 -35.67 29.91
C ARG A 13 37.03 -34.46 29.33
N ALA A 14 37.72 -33.60 28.59
CA ALA A 14 37.10 -32.47 27.89
C ALA A 14 36.00 -32.98 26.94
N LEU A 15 34.76 -32.64 27.24
CA LEU A 15 33.62 -32.90 26.37
C LEU A 15 33.79 -32.04 25.11
N ARG A 16 33.87 -32.70 23.96
CA ARG A 16 33.88 -32.07 22.64
C ARG A 16 32.61 -31.21 22.53
N PRO A 17 32.69 -29.93 22.16
CA PRO A 17 31.48 -29.13 21.96
C PRO A 17 30.70 -29.76 20.81
N THR A 18 29.50 -30.25 21.11
CA THR A 18 28.52 -30.61 20.10
C THR A 18 28.20 -29.35 19.31
N ARG A 19 28.52 -29.36 18.01
CA ARG A 19 28.11 -28.31 17.08
C ARG A 19 26.58 -28.25 17.13
N VAL A 20 26.05 -27.23 17.80
CA VAL A 20 24.64 -26.87 17.68
C VAL A 20 24.47 -26.49 16.20
N PRO A 21 23.58 -27.15 15.44
CA PRO A 21 23.29 -26.70 14.09
C PRO A 21 22.72 -25.29 14.21
N ASP A 22 23.40 -24.35 13.56
CA ASP A 22 22.96 -22.98 13.45
C ASP A 22 21.56 -22.98 12.81
N ARG A 23 20.56 -22.56 13.60
CA ARG A 23 19.16 -22.40 13.17
C ARG A 23 18.89 -20.98 12.72
N SER A 24 19.89 -20.15 12.41
CA SER A 24 19.65 -19.01 11.55
C SER A 24 19.48 -19.52 10.12
N GLY A 25 18.28 -20.01 9.81
CA GLY A 25 17.78 -20.08 8.44
C GLY A 25 17.56 -18.67 7.90
N GLU A 26 18.61 -17.86 7.92
CA GLU A 26 18.64 -16.55 7.30
C GLU A 26 18.78 -16.83 5.81
N VAL A 27 17.64 -17.06 5.16
CA VAL A 27 17.53 -17.10 3.70
C VAL A 27 17.90 -15.71 3.22
N THR A 28 19.19 -15.50 2.99
CA THR A 28 19.70 -14.27 2.41
C THR A 28 19.15 -14.15 0.98
N VAL A 29 19.14 -12.94 0.43
CA VAL A 29 18.69 -12.64 -0.95
C VAL A 29 19.34 -13.58 -2.00
N HIS A 30 20.46 -14.21 -1.66
CA HIS A 30 21.18 -15.18 -2.49
C HIS A 30 20.44 -16.49 -2.78
N ASP A 31 19.41 -16.86 -2.01
CA ASP A 31 18.66 -18.11 -2.18
C ASP A 31 17.34 -17.93 -2.95
N ALA A 32 16.93 -16.68 -3.23
CA ALA A 32 15.68 -16.38 -3.92
C ALA A 32 15.80 -16.62 -5.43
N SER A 33 14.78 -17.25 -6.01
CA SER A 33 14.73 -17.44 -7.46
C SER A 33 14.62 -16.11 -8.21
N ALA A 34 15.05 -16.08 -9.48
CA ALA A 34 14.93 -14.87 -10.31
C ALA A 34 13.47 -14.38 -10.44
N VAL A 35 12.51 -15.31 -10.41
CA VAL A 35 11.07 -15.00 -10.41
C VAL A 35 10.65 -14.31 -9.13
N GLU A 36 11.07 -14.81 -7.97
CA GLU A 36 10.77 -14.19 -6.66
C GLU A 36 11.40 -12.80 -6.56
N LEU A 37 12.64 -12.62 -6.98
CA LEU A 37 13.26 -11.29 -7.02
C LEU A 37 12.49 -10.34 -7.94
N SER A 38 12.03 -10.81 -9.09
CA SER A 38 11.24 -10.00 -10.02
C SER A 38 9.90 -9.57 -9.43
N LEU A 39 9.19 -10.49 -8.76
CA LEU A 39 7.85 -10.24 -8.19
C LEU A 39 7.89 -9.46 -6.87
N TRP A 40 8.84 -9.76 -5.99
CA TRP A 40 8.86 -9.27 -4.61
C TRP A 40 9.81 -8.11 -4.37
N VAL A 41 10.66 -7.79 -5.36
CA VAL A 41 11.59 -6.67 -5.32
C VAL A 41 11.42 -5.78 -6.56
N GLY A 42 11.62 -6.34 -7.75
CA GLY A 42 11.62 -5.59 -9.01
C GLY A 42 10.29 -4.88 -9.29
N LEU A 43 9.19 -5.63 -9.29
CA LEU A 43 7.84 -5.11 -9.53
C LEU A 43 7.44 -4.01 -8.53
N PRO A 44 7.60 -4.19 -7.19
CA PRO A 44 7.37 -3.13 -6.21
C PRO A 44 8.13 -1.83 -6.50
N TYR A 45 9.44 -1.90 -6.73
CA TYR A 45 10.24 -0.69 -6.95
C TYR A 45 9.93 -0.03 -8.30
N LEU A 46 9.66 -0.83 -9.34
CA LEU A 46 9.18 -0.30 -10.62
C LEU A 46 7.85 0.43 -10.44
N ALA A 47 6.90 -0.17 -9.71
CA ALA A 47 5.59 0.40 -9.47
C ALA A 47 5.66 1.69 -8.63
N LEU A 48 6.45 1.69 -7.56
CA LEU A 48 6.71 2.88 -6.74
C LEU A 48 7.41 3.98 -7.54
N GLY A 49 8.39 3.62 -8.38
CA GLY A 49 9.08 4.56 -9.27
C GLY A 49 8.13 5.24 -10.24
N ILE A 50 7.31 4.45 -10.96
CA ILE A 50 6.28 4.96 -11.87
C ILE A 50 5.26 5.82 -11.12
N PHE A 51 4.81 5.36 -9.96
CA PHE A 51 3.87 6.10 -9.11
C PHE A 51 4.42 7.47 -8.75
N VAL A 52 5.63 7.56 -8.18
CA VAL A 52 6.21 8.83 -7.74
C VAL A 52 6.52 9.74 -8.91
N VAL A 53 7.26 9.24 -9.91
CA VAL A 53 7.68 10.04 -11.08
C VAL A 53 6.47 10.49 -11.89
N GLY A 54 5.49 9.61 -12.10
CA GLY A 54 4.26 9.93 -12.82
C GLY A 54 3.46 11.03 -12.13
N HIS A 55 3.36 11.02 -10.79
CA HIS A 55 2.67 12.08 -10.05
C HIS A 55 3.41 13.42 -10.15
N ILE A 56 4.74 13.42 -10.01
CA ILE A 56 5.56 14.63 -10.18
C ILE A 56 5.37 15.20 -11.59
N TRP A 57 5.47 14.35 -12.61
CA TRP A 57 5.28 14.75 -14.00
C TRP A 57 3.89 15.33 -14.22
N ARG A 58 2.84 14.63 -13.80
CA ARG A 58 1.45 15.10 -14.00
C ARG A 58 1.18 16.40 -13.27
N TRP A 59 1.69 16.55 -12.04
CA TRP A 59 1.55 17.81 -11.30
C TRP A 59 2.25 18.98 -11.99
N ARG A 60 3.39 18.75 -12.67
CA ARG A 60 4.12 19.81 -13.38
C ARG A 60 3.57 20.13 -14.77
N TYR A 61 3.09 19.13 -15.50
CA TYR A 61 2.79 19.25 -16.93
C TYR A 61 1.30 19.08 -17.28
N ASP A 62 0.48 18.49 -16.40
CA ASP A 62 -0.95 18.25 -16.65
C ASP A 62 -1.82 18.54 -15.41
N GLN A 63 -1.75 19.79 -14.94
CA GLN A 63 -2.59 20.26 -13.83
C GLN A 63 -4.08 20.32 -14.21
N PHE A 64 -4.41 20.57 -15.49
CA PHE A 64 -5.80 20.58 -15.95
C PHE A 64 -6.43 19.18 -15.95
N GLY A 65 -5.62 18.14 -16.20
CA GLY A 65 -6.05 16.74 -16.07
C GLY A 65 -6.20 16.27 -14.61
N TRP A 66 -5.77 17.07 -13.62
CA TRP A 66 -5.89 16.76 -12.20
C TRP A 66 -7.32 17.02 -11.69
N THR A 67 -8.24 16.11 -11.99
CA THR A 67 -9.66 16.23 -11.63
C THR A 67 -10.29 14.86 -11.41
N SER A 68 -11.36 14.81 -10.61
CA SER A 68 -12.19 13.62 -10.42
C SER A 68 -12.98 13.22 -11.68
N ARG A 69 -13.08 14.13 -12.67
CA ARG A 69 -13.89 13.94 -13.90
C ARG A 69 -15.31 13.46 -13.57
N SER A 70 -16.00 14.20 -12.69
CA SER A 70 -17.36 13.85 -12.27
C SER A 70 -18.31 13.75 -13.47
N THR A 71 -19.14 12.70 -13.45
CA THR A 71 -20.17 12.49 -14.46
C THR A 71 -21.59 12.67 -13.90
N GLN A 72 -21.72 13.38 -12.78
CA GLN A 72 -23.00 13.51 -12.06
C GLN A 72 -24.09 14.20 -12.90
N LEU A 73 -23.72 15.16 -13.75
CA LEU A 73 -24.65 15.86 -14.63
C LEU A 73 -25.25 14.92 -15.69
N GLN A 74 -24.48 13.91 -16.14
CA GLN A 74 -24.93 12.92 -17.12
C GLN A 74 -25.94 11.93 -16.51
N GLU A 75 -25.72 11.55 -15.24
CA GLU A 75 -26.59 10.65 -14.48
C GLU A 75 -26.33 10.81 -12.98
N HIS A 76 -27.37 11.10 -12.18
CA HIS A 76 -27.21 11.38 -10.75
C HIS A 76 -27.84 10.33 -9.82
N ARG A 77 -28.82 9.54 -10.28
CA ARG A 77 -29.64 8.66 -9.40
C ARG A 77 -28.82 7.49 -8.87
N LEU A 78 -28.10 6.80 -9.75
CA LEU A 78 -27.19 5.72 -9.36
C LEU A 78 -25.95 6.28 -8.67
N LEU A 79 -25.42 7.41 -9.17
CA LEU A 79 -24.23 8.03 -8.59
C LEU A 79 -24.44 8.48 -7.13
N LYS A 80 -25.63 8.99 -6.78
CA LYS A 80 -25.98 9.45 -5.43
C LYS A 80 -25.74 8.38 -4.37
N TRP A 81 -25.99 7.12 -4.68
CA TRP A 81 -25.81 6.00 -3.76
C TRP A 81 -24.51 5.25 -4.00
N GLY A 82 -24.21 4.93 -5.26
CA GLY A 82 -23.02 4.17 -5.63
C GLY A 82 -21.71 4.88 -5.25
N SER A 83 -21.64 6.21 -5.43
CA SER A 83 -20.41 6.95 -5.11
C SER A 83 -20.11 6.98 -3.62
N PRO A 84 -21.02 7.41 -2.71
CA PRO A 84 -20.73 7.39 -1.28
C PRO A 84 -20.46 5.99 -0.73
N VAL A 85 -21.25 4.98 -1.12
CA VAL A 85 -21.06 3.60 -0.67
C VAL A 85 -19.67 3.09 -1.06
N PHE A 86 -19.27 3.27 -2.33
CA PHE A 86 -17.95 2.89 -2.80
C PHE A 86 -16.83 3.63 -2.03
N HIS A 87 -16.91 4.95 -1.91
CA HIS A 87 -15.82 5.73 -1.32
C HIS A 87 -15.68 5.49 0.19
N TYR A 88 -16.77 5.50 0.97
CA TYR A 88 -16.68 5.25 2.40
C TYR A 88 -16.15 3.85 2.71
N ALA A 89 -16.60 2.84 1.95
CA ALA A 89 -16.10 1.49 2.10
C ALA A 89 -14.63 1.36 1.67
N THR A 90 -14.24 2.03 0.57
CA THR A 90 -12.84 2.04 0.10
C THR A 90 -11.93 2.76 1.11
N PHE A 91 -12.37 3.87 1.70
CA PHE A 91 -11.63 4.54 2.77
C PHE A 91 -11.48 3.64 3.99
N ALA A 92 -12.54 2.95 4.42
CA ALA A 92 -12.47 1.98 5.51
C ALA A 92 -11.46 0.86 5.20
N ALA A 93 -11.47 0.33 3.97
CA ALA A 93 -10.51 -0.67 3.52
C ALA A 93 -9.07 -0.14 3.53
N ILE A 94 -8.82 1.07 3.01
CA ILE A 94 -7.49 1.72 3.01
C ILE A 94 -7.00 1.90 4.44
N VAL A 95 -7.83 2.41 5.35
CA VAL A 95 -7.48 2.57 6.77
C VAL A 95 -7.16 1.21 7.39
N GLY A 96 -7.96 0.18 7.10
CA GLY A 96 -7.68 -1.19 7.53
C GLY A 96 -6.32 -1.70 7.05
N HIS A 97 -5.96 -1.48 5.78
CA HIS A 97 -4.65 -1.85 5.24
C HIS A 97 -3.51 -1.09 5.93
N VAL A 98 -3.66 0.21 6.16
CA VAL A 98 -2.67 1.01 6.90
C VAL A 98 -2.47 0.44 8.31
N MET A 99 -3.57 0.21 9.04
CA MET A 99 -3.52 -0.34 10.40
C MET A 99 -2.92 -1.75 10.44
N GLY A 100 -3.17 -2.60 9.43
CA GLY A 100 -2.70 -3.99 9.44
C GLY A 100 -1.32 -4.25 8.85
N ILE A 101 -0.87 -3.40 7.93
CA ILE A 101 0.39 -3.58 7.21
C ILE A 101 1.46 -2.64 7.75
N LEU A 102 1.13 -1.35 7.93
CA LEU A 102 2.10 -0.33 8.30
C LEU A 102 2.33 -0.23 9.82
N ILE A 103 1.33 -0.54 10.64
CA ILE A 103 1.46 -0.49 12.10
C ILE A 103 1.97 -1.84 12.64
N PRO A 104 3.16 -1.88 13.28
CA PRO A 104 3.69 -3.12 13.83
C PRO A 104 2.82 -3.67 14.98
N GLU A 105 2.83 -4.99 15.13
CA GLU A 105 2.12 -5.67 16.23
C GLU A 105 2.57 -5.19 17.62
N SER A 106 3.86 -4.91 17.78
CA SER A 106 4.43 -4.37 19.02
C SER A 106 3.76 -3.05 19.43
N MET A 107 3.42 -2.19 18.47
CA MET A 107 2.76 -0.91 18.74
C MET A 107 1.30 -1.12 19.17
N THR A 108 0.55 -1.98 18.49
CA THR A 108 -0.83 -2.30 18.90
C THR A 108 -0.87 -2.93 20.29
N ARG A 109 0.11 -3.79 20.61
CA ARG A 109 0.24 -4.42 21.92
C ARG A 109 0.62 -3.40 23.01
N ALA A 110 1.50 -2.44 22.70
CA ALA A 110 1.87 -1.37 23.63
C ALA A 110 0.70 -0.45 23.98
N LEU A 111 -0.27 -0.29 23.06
CA LEU A 111 -1.53 0.43 23.31
C LEU A 111 -2.58 -0.39 24.08
N GLY A 112 -2.25 -1.62 24.49
CA GLY A 112 -3.15 -2.50 25.23
C GLY A 112 -4.18 -3.24 24.37
N ILE A 113 -4.06 -3.18 23.04
CA ILE A 113 -4.96 -3.91 22.13
C ILE A 113 -4.47 -5.35 22.02
N SER A 114 -5.27 -6.31 22.51
CA SER A 114 -4.95 -7.73 22.38
C SER A 114 -5.06 -8.20 20.92
N GLU A 115 -4.27 -9.23 20.57
CA GLU A 115 -4.29 -9.78 19.21
C GLU A 115 -5.67 -10.36 18.83
N SER A 116 -6.41 -10.90 19.81
CA SER A 116 -7.77 -11.40 19.58
C SER A 116 -8.75 -10.27 19.22
N VAL A 117 -8.69 -9.14 19.95
CA VAL A 117 -9.54 -7.97 19.67
C VAL A 117 -9.19 -7.40 18.30
N TYR A 118 -7.90 -7.23 18.02
CA TYR A 118 -7.43 -6.74 16.73
C TYR A 118 -7.91 -7.64 15.58
N ARG A 119 -7.72 -8.96 15.70
CA ARG A 119 -8.10 -9.94 14.68
C ARG A 119 -9.60 -9.89 14.38
N TRP A 120 -10.45 -9.94 15.41
CA TRP A 120 -11.90 -9.90 15.21
C TRP A 120 -12.38 -8.56 14.63
N PHE A 121 -11.84 -7.45 15.12
CA PHE A 121 -12.15 -6.14 14.58
C PHE A 121 -11.75 -6.05 13.10
N ALA A 122 -10.51 -6.43 12.76
CA ALA A 122 -10.01 -6.39 11.41
C ALA A 122 -10.81 -7.30 10.46
N ALA A 123 -11.16 -8.52 10.89
CA ALA A 123 -11.92 -9.46 10.08
C ALA A 123 -13.35 -8.97 9.82
N ILE A 124 -14.06 -8.50 10.86
CA ILE A 124 -15.46 -8.03 10.72
C ILE A 124 -15.51 -6.72 9.93
N ALA A 125 -14.71 -5.72 10.32
CA ALA A 125 -14.68 -4.43 9.65
C ALA A 125 -14.22 -4.59 8.19
N GLY A 126 -13.22 -5.44 7.94
CA GLY A 126 -12.74 -5.77 6.60
C GLY A 126 -13.83 -6.45 5.75
N ALA A 127 -14.54 -7.44 6.29
CA ALA A 127 -15.61 -8.13 5.58
C ALA A 127 -16.76 -7.18 5.22
N VAL A 128 -17.19 -6.33 6.16
CA VAL A 128 -18.22 -5.30 5.90
C VAL A 128 -17.76 -4.33 4.82
N ALA A 129 -16.51 -3.85 4.91
CA ALA A 129 -15.94 -2.97 3.89
C ALA A 129 -15.91 -3.65 2.52
N ALA A 130 -15.46 -4.91 2.43
CA ALA A 130 -15.39 -5.65 1.18
C ALA A 130 -16.75 -5.77 0.49
N VAL A 131 -17.80 -6.15 1.23
CA VAL A 131 -19.17 -6.22 0.71
C VAL A 131 -19.65 -4.86 0.20
N LEU A 132 -19.43 -3.79 0.97
CA LEU A 132 -19.85 -2.45 0.57
C LEU A 132 -19.07 -1.92 -0.65
N VAL A 133 -17.76 -2.20 -0.75
CA VAL A 133 -16.97 -1.84 -1.94
C VAL A 133 -17.49 -2.59 -3.16
N LEU A 134 -17.78 -3.89 -3.07
CA LEU A 134 -18.35 -4.67 -4.17
C LEU A 134 -19.70 -4.12 -4.64
N ILE A 135 -20.60 -3.78 -3.70
CA ILE A 135 -21.88 -3.15 -4.03
C ILE A 135 -21.65 -1.80 -4.74
N GLY A 136 -20.74 -0.97 -4.22
CA GLY A 136 -20.39 0.31 -4.81
C GLY A 136 -19.82 0.17 -6.23
N ILE A 137 -18.87 -0.75 -6.44
CA ILE A 137 -18.31 -1.06 -7.76
C ILE A 137 -19.39 -1.56 -8.70
N ALA A 138 -20.26 -2.48 -8.27
CA ALA A 138 -21.32 -3.03 -9.11
C ALA A 138 -22.26 -1.92 -9.62
N ILE A 139 -22.71 -1.01 -8.73
CA ILE A 139 -23.55 0.13 -9.11
C ILE A 139 -22.83 1.06 -10.09
N LEU A 140 -21.57 1.41 -9.81
CA LEU A 140 -20.79 2.34 -10.62
C LEU A 140 -20.38 1.73 -11.98
N ALA A 141 -20.09 0.44 -12.01
CA ALA A 141 -19.79 -0.33 -13.22
C ALA A 141 -21.03 -0.42 -14.10
N TRP A 142 -22.17 -0.81 -13.53
CA TRP A 142 -23.45 -0.84 -14.24
C TRP A 142 -23.75 0.52 -14.87
N ARG A 143 -23.66 1.58 -14.07
CA ARG A 143 -23.86 2.96 -14.54
C ARG A 143 -22.95 3.31 -15.72
N ARG A 144 -21.68 2.90 -15.70
CA ARG A 144 -20.68 3.23 -16.73
C ARG A 144 -20.85 2.42 -18.01
N LEU A 145 -21.38 1.21 -17.92
CA LEU A 145 -21.56 0.29 -19.05
C LEU A 145 -22.89 0.51 -19.77
N PHE A 146 -23.95 0.82 -19.02
CA PHE A 146 -25.32 0.79 -19.53
C PHE A 146 -25.96 2.17 -19.71
N VAL A 147 -25.46 3.23 -19.08
CA VAL A 147 -26.01 4.59 -19.27
C VAL A 147 -25.31 5.27 -20.46
N PRO A 148 -26.00 5.52 -21.60
CA PRO A 148 -25.35 5.99 -22.82
C PRO A 148 -24.56 7.29 -22.66
N ARG A 149 -25.10 8.24 -21.90
CA ARG A 149 -24.47 9.56 -21.66
C ARG A 149 -23.15 9.45 -20.86
N VAL A 150 -23.10 8.53 -19.89
CA VAL A 150 -21.90 8.28 -19.09
C VAL A 150 -20.88 7.50 -19.92
N ARG A 151 -21.33 6.48 -20.66
CA ARG A 151 -20.47 5.69 -21.54
C ARG A 151 -19.80 6.53 -22.61
N ALA A 152 -20.55 7.43 -23.26
CA ALA A 152 -20.03 8.32 -24.30
C ALA A 152 -18.93 9.28 -23.83
N THR A 153 -18.81 9.51 -22.52
CA THR A 153 -17.82 10.42 -21.91
C THR A 153 -16.78 9.68 -21.06
N THR A 154 -16.78 8.35 -21.09
CA THR A 154 -15.83 7.52 -20.34
C THR A 154 -14.60 7.20 -21.18
N ALA A 155 -13.41 7.43 -20.63
CA ALA A 155 -12.14 7.10 -21.30
C ALA A 155 -11.78 5.62 -21.12
N LEU A 156 -10.97 5.05 -22.01
CA LEU A 156 -10.52 3.65 -21.90
C LEU A 156 -9.82 3.36 -20.56
N VAL A 157 -8.96 4.27 -20.10
CA VAL A 157 -8.25 4.14 -18.81
C VAL A 157 -9.22 4.00 -17.62
N ASP A 158 -10.42 4.55 -17.72
CA ASP A 158 -11.43 4.43 -16.68
C ASP A 158 -12.01 3.03 -16.57
N TYR A 159 -12.13 2.32 -17.70
CA TYR A 159 -12.53 0.91 -17.73
C TYR A 159 -11.41 0.03 -17.22
N VAL A 160 -10.16 0.28 -17.62
CA VAL A 160 -9.00 -0.45 -17.13
C VAL A 160 -8.89 -0.36 -15.61
N VAL A 161 -8.98 0.85 -15.06
CA VAL A 161 -8.96 1.04 -13.59
C VAL A 161 -10.16 0.38 -12.92
N LEU A 162 -11.35 0.46 -13.50
CA LEU A 162 -12.53 -0.19 -12.93
C LEU A 162 -12.38 -1.73 -12.89
N ILE A 163 -11.83 -2.33 -13.94
CA ILE A 163 -11.55 -3.77 -14.00
C ILE A 163 -10.49 -4.14 -12.97
N LEU A 164 -9.38 -3.41 -12.90
CA LEU A 164 -8.33 -3.68 -11.90
C LEU A 164 -8.84 -3.53 -10.47
N LEU A 165 -9.66 -2.52 -10.19
CA LEU A 165 -10.30 -2.36 -8.90
C LEU A 165 -11.27 -3.51 -8.59
N LEU A 166 -12.04 -3.98 -9.57
CA LEU A 166 -12.91 -5.13 -9.38
C LEU A 166 -12.09 -6.40 -9.08
N VAL A 167 -11.03 -6.66 -9.85
CA VAL A 167 -10.16 -7.83 -9.68
C VAL A 167 -9.49 -7.81 -8.30
N VAL A 168 -8.88 -6.70 -7.89
CA VAL A 168 -8.22 -6.61 -6.57
C VAL A 168 -9.22 -6.72 -5.42
N VAL A 169 -10.44 -6.20 -5.58
CA VAL A 169 -11.47 -6.29 -4.54
C VAL A 169 -12.05 -7.70 -4.44
N LEU A 170 -12.27 -8.39 -5.55
CA LEU A 170 -12.69 -9.79 -5.54
C LEU A 170 -11.65 -10.67 -4.86
N ASP A 171 -10.39 -10.53 -5.25
CA ASP A 171 -9.28 -11.26 -4.63
C ASP A 171 -9.11 -10.90 -3.14
N GLY A 172 -9.14 -9.60 -2.79
CA GLY A 172 -9.11 -9.14 -1.40
C GLY A 172 -10.30 -9.61 -0.55
N THR A 173 -11.45 -9.87 -1.18
CA THR A 173 -12.62 -10.46 -0.53
C THR A 173 -12.36 -11.93 -0.21
N VAL A 174 -11.70 -12.68 -1.11
CA VAL A 174 -11.27 -14.06 -0.84
C VAL A 174 -10.27 -14.09 0.31
N VAL A 175 -9.28 -13.19 0.33
CA VAL A 175 -8.33 -13.06 1.45
C VAL A 175 -9.06 -12.77 2.77
N THR A 176 -9.97 -11.78 2.77
CA THR A 176 -10.61 -11.31 4.01
C THR A 176 -11.66 -12.29 4.54
N ILE A 177 -12.54 -12.79 3.68
CA ILE A 177 -13.63 -13.67 4.09
C ILE A 177 -13.15 -15.12 4.13
N GLY A 178 -12.45 -15.56 3.09
CA GLY A 178 -11.96 -16.94 2.96
C GLY A 178 -10.86 -17.24 3.96
N ASP A 179 -9.73 -16.54 3.89
CA ASP A 179 -8.56 -16.92 4.69
C ASP A 179 -8.60 -16.38 6.12
N HIS A 180 -9.06 -15.14 6.29
CA HIS A 180 -8.98 -14.44 7.57
C HIS A 180 -10.23 -14.67 8.45
N LEU A 181 -11.44 -14.65 7.89
CA LEU A 181 -12.68 -14.83 8.66
C LEU A 181 -13.11 -16.29 8.81
N LEU A 182 -13.05 -17.09 7.74
CA LEU A 182 -13.53 -18.48 7.71
C LEU A 182 -12.40 -19.53 7.83
N GLY A 183 -11.19 -19.17 7.42
CA GLY A 183 -10.02 -20.04 7.43
C GLY A 183 -9.35 -20.12 8.80
N SER A 184 -8.19 -20.79 8.84
CA SER A 184 -7.38 -20.92 10.06
C SER A 184 -6.71 -19.61 10.51
N GLY A 185 -6.92 -18.50 9.78
CA GLY A 185 -6.39 -17.19 10.09
C GLY A 185 -4.89 -17.09 9.82
N HIS A 186 -4.49 -17.01 8.54
CA HIS A 186 -3.09 -16.77 8.17
C HIS A 186 -2.58 -15.49 8.84
N HIS A 187 -1.43 -15.57 9.52
CA HIS A 187 -0.82 -14.43 10.21
C HIS A 187 -0.12 -13.49 9.21
N TYR A 188 -0.90 -12.76 8.43
CA TYR A 188 -0.39 -11.79 7.46
C TYR A 188 0.51 -10.71 8.10
N ARG A 189 0.31 -10.43 9.40
CA ARG A 189 1.12 -9.50 10.20
C ARG A 189 2.57 -9.95 10.41
N GLN A 190 2.86 -11.23 10.18
CA GLN A 190 4.19 -11.83 10.32
C GLN A 190 4.85 -12.13 8.96
N THR A 191 4.12 -11.97 7.85
CA THR A 191 4.58 -12.31 6.49
C THR A 191 4.49 -11.09 5.57
N VAL A 192 3.27 -10.76 5.12
CA VAL A 192 3.01 -9.64 4.19
C VAL A 192 3.38 -8.29 4.78
N ALA A 193 3.00 -8.03 6.04
CA ALA A 193 3.26 -6.75 6.69
C ALA A 193 4.76 -6.42 6.85
N PRO A 194 5.62 -7.31 7.37
CA PRO A 194 7.06 -7.06 7.42
C PRO A 194 7.67 -6.92 6.03
N TRP A 195 7.31 -7.77 5.07
CA TRP A 195 7.77 -7.62 3.68
C TRP A 195 7.43 -6.23 3.12
N PHE A 196 6.17 -5.79 3.21
CA PHE A 196 5.77 -4.50 2.66
C PHE A 196 6.52 -3.33 3.31
N ARG A 197 6.69 -3.35 4.64
CA ARG A 197 7.46 -2.33 5.37
C ARG A 197 8.94 -2.34 4.98
N SER A 198 9.51 -3.51 4.74
CA SER A 198 10.92 -3.70 4.40
C SER A 198 11.31 -3.04 3.06
N LEU A 199 10.35 -2.88 2.13
CA LEU A 199 10.53 -2.14 0.87
C LEU A 199 10.89 -0.66 1.10
N PHE A 200 10.33 -0.02 2.13
CA PHE A 200 10.54 1.41 2.40
C PHE A 200 11.86 1.71 3.13
N VAL A 201 12.48 0.69 3.73
CA VAL A 201 13.82 0.77 4.32
C VAL A 201 14.89 0.17 3.39
N PHE A 202 14.53 -0.14 2.15
CA PHE A 202 15.41 -0.69 1.12
C PHE A 202 16.10 -2.02 1.51
N GLN A 203 15.43 -2.83 2.35
CA GLN A 203 15.90 -4.16 2.77
C GLN A 203 14.79 -5.20 2.56
N PRO A 204 14.39 -5.49 1.31
CA PRO A 204 13.22 -6.32 1.02
C PRO A 204 13.36 -7.74 1.59
N ASP A 205 12.43 -8.13 2.45
CA ASP A 205 12.34 -9.47 3.04
C ASP A 205 11.51 -10.40 2.14
N VAL A 206 12.19 -11.01 1.16
CA VAL A 206 11.57 -11.90 0.17
C VAL A 206 11.00 -13.17 0.83
N ALA A 207 11.67 -13.72 1.84
CA ALA A 207 11.24 -14.91 2.55
C ALA A 207 9.90 -14.69 3.28
N ALA A 208 9.69 -13.49 3.82
CA ALA A 208 8.44 -13.15 4.50
C ALA A 208 7.22 -13.16 3.56
N ILE A 209 7.32 -12.70 2.31
CA ILE A 209 6.19 -12.77 1.37
C ILE A 209 6.06 -14.14 0.69
N SER A 210 7.18 -14.81 0.39
CA SER A 210 7.15 -16.17 -0.18
C SER A 210 6.52 -17.20 0.75
N SER A 211 6.52 -16.97 2.07
CA SER A 211 5.84 -17.81 3.06
C SER A 211 4.37 -17.46 3.29
N ALA A 212 3.85 -16.41 2.66
CA ALA A 212 2.42 -16.09 2.71
C ALA A 212 1.60 -17.06 1.86
N THR A 213 0.31 -17.25 2.16
CA THR A 213 -0.55 -18.06 1.29
C THR A 213 -0.68 -17.42 -0.09
N PHE A 214 -0.94 -18.24 -1.11
CA PHE A 214 -0.99 -17.82 -2.51
C PHE A 214 -1.94 -16.64 -2.75
N THR A 215 -3.08 -16.60 -2.06
CA THR A 215 -4.06 -15.50 -2.11
C THR A 215 -3.46 -14.15 -1.68
N TYR A 216 -2.69 -14.10 -0.58
CA TYR A 216 -2.01 -12.85 -0.19
C TYR A 216 -0.91 -12.44 -1.19
N GLN A 217 -0.17 -13.41 -1.72
CA GLN A 217 0.85 -13.17 -2.75
C GLN A 217 0.21 -12.57 -4.01
N LEU A 218 -0.89 -13.17 -4.46
CA LEU A 218 -1.67 -12.71 -5.61
C LEU A 218 -2.23 -11.31 -5.37
N HIS A 219 -2.81 -11.04 -4.19
CA HIS A 219 -3.31 -9.72 -3.81
C HIS A 219 -2.24 -8.64 -3.91
N ALA A 220 -1.05 -8.92 -3.38
CA ALA A 220 0.08 -8.01 -3.42
C ALA A 220 0.52 -7.72 -4.87
N VAL A 221 0.57 -8.74 -5.73
CA VAL A 221 0.93 -8.58 -7.15
C VAL A 221 -0.10 -7.74 -7.90
N ILE A 222 -1.40 -7.97 -7.69
CA ILE A 222 -2.49 -7.25 -8.36
C ILE A 222 -2.53 -5.77 -7.94
N ALA A 223 -2.10 -5.44 -6.73
CA ALA A 223 -2.09 -4.06 -6.24
C ALA A 223 -1.08 -3.16 -7.00
N TRP A 224 0.06 -3.70 -7.43
CA TRP A 224 1.11 -2.91 -8.10
C TRP A 224 0.67 -2.25 -9.42
N PRO A 225 -0.05 -2.93 -10.34
CA PRO A 225 -0.66 -2.29 -11.51
C PRO A 225 -1.55 -1.08 -11.19
N ILE A 226 -2.29 -1.12 -10.09
CA ILE A 226 -3.14 0.02 -9.69
C ILE A 226 -2.26 1.23 -9.33
N LEU A 227 -1.18 1.01 -8.58
CA LEU A 227 -0.19 2.06 -8.28
C LEU A 227 0.45 2.60 -9.57
N MET A 228 0.88 1.74 -10.49
CA MET A 228 1.47 2.17 -11.76
C MET A 228 0.51 3.05 -12.59
N LEU A 229 -0.78 2.72 -12.63
CA LEU A 229 -1.80 3.47 -13.37
C LEU A 229 -2.35 4.69 -12.63
N TRP A 230 -2.10 4.80 -11.33
CA TRP A 230 -2.61 5.89 -10.50
C TRP A 230 -2.30 7.28 -11.06
N PRO A 231 -1.03 7.64 -11.37
CA PRO A 231 -0.72 8.96 -11.89
C PRO A 231 -1.27 9.22 -13.28
N PHE A 232 -1.76 8.22 -14.02
CA PHE A 232 -2.26 8.38 -15.40
C PHE A 232 -3.77 8.25 -15.51
N SER A 233 -4.46 8.05 -14.38
CA SER A 233 -5.90 7.82 -14.34
C SER A 233 -6.62 8.87 -13.49
N ARG A 234 -7.91 8.67 -13.25
CA ARG A 234 -8.68 9.54 -12.36
C ARG A 234 -8.27 9.39 -10.90
N LEU A 235 -7.55 8.34 -10.52
CA LEU A 235 -7.18 8.06 -9.12
C LEU A 235 -6.39 9.21 -8.45
N VAL A 236 -5.74 10.07 -9.24
CA VAL A 236 -5.08 11.30 -8.75
C VAL A 236 -5.99 12.19 -7.91
N HIS A 237 -7.31 12.13 -8.09
CA HIS A 237 -8.25 12.90 -7.27
C HIS A 237 -8.14 12.59 -5.76
N ALA A 238 -7.66 11.40 -5.39
CA ALA A 238 -7.48 10.99 -4.00
C ALA A 238 -6.51 11.91 -3.24
N TRP A 239 -5.54 12.52 -3.93
CA TRP A 239 -4.61 13.49 -3.35
C TRP A 239 -5.22 14.86 -3.10
N SER A 240 -6.39 15.14 -3.68
CA SER A 240 -7.09 16.42 -3.55
C SER A 240 -8.17 16.37 -2.47
N TYR A 241 -8.02 15.51 -1.46
CA TYR A 241 -8.93 15.47 -0.32
C TYR A 241 -8.88 16.82 0.44
N PRO A 242 -9.99 17.58 0.50
CA PRO A 242 -9.95 19.00 0.84
C PRO A 242 -9.93 19.26 2.36
N LEU A 243 -9.01 18.62 3.11
CA LEU A 243 -8.89 18.83 4.56
C LEU A 243 -8.69 20.28 4.94
N TRP A 244 -7.88 21.01 4.17
CA TRP A 244 -7.63 22.44 4.38
C TRP A 244 -8.90 23.30 4.30
N PHE A 245 -9.96 22.82 3.61
CA PHE A 245 -11.21 23.56 3.50
C PHE A 245 -11.89 23.79 4.85
N LEU A 246 -11.63 22.94 5.85
CA LEU A 246 -12.15 23.11 7.22
C LEU A 246 -11.65 24.38 7.89
N TRP A 247 -10.49 24.89 7.48
CA TRP A 247 -9.89 26.12 8.02
C TRP A 247 -9.77 27.25 6.98
N ARG A 248 -10.26 27.03 5.75
CA ARG A 248 -10.15 28.02 4.68
C ARG A 248 -11.19 29.13 4.88
N PRO A 249 -10.80 30.43 4.80
CA PRO A 249 -11.76 31.52 4.78
C PRO A 249 -12.78 31.37 3.64
N TYR A 250 -14.04 31.76 3.89
CA TYR A 250 -15.10 31.72 2.87
C TYR A 250 -14.74 32.54 1.63
N ILE A 251 -14.24 33.75 1.85
CA ILE A 251 -13.82 34.68 0.80
C ILE A 251 -12.30 34.61 0.65
N VAL A 252 -11.81 34.33 -0.55
CA VAL A 252 -10.38 34.33 -0.88
C VAL A 252 -10.06 35.43 -1.86
N TYR A 253 -9.21 36.35 -1.43
CA TYR A 253 -8.63 37.37 -2.28
C TYR A 253 -7.32 36.85 -2.88
N ARG A 254 -7.10 37.12 -4.17
CA ARG A 254 -5.81 36.90 -4.84
C ARG A 254 -5.22 38.26 -5.18
N SER A 255 -3.96 38.49 -4.83
CA SER A 255 -3.24 39.72 -5.20
C SER A 255 -3.10 39.81 -6.71
N LYS A 256 -3.14 41.03 -7.25
CA LYS A 256 -2.91 41.28 -8.70
C LYS A 256 -1.49 40.95 -9.13
N GLN A 257 -0.54 41.05 -8.21
CA GLN A 257 0.84 40.64 -8.43
C GLN A 257 0.91 39.14 -8.15
N ALA A 258 1.21 38.35 -9.17
CA ALA A 258 1.65 36.98 -8.98
C ALA A 258 2.88 37.01 -8.08
N ALA A 259 2.86 36.22 -7.00
CA ALA A 259 4.08 35.95 -6.26
C ALA A 259 5.09 35.41 -7.27
N ARG A 260 6.26 36.04 -7.39
CA ARG A 260 7.30 35.56 -8.30
C ARG A 260 7.57 34.10 -7.93
N PRO A 261 7.52 33.15 -8.88
CA PRO A 261 7.90 31.78 -8.58
C PRO A 261 9.31 31.80 -7.97
N THR A 262 9.53 31.00 -6.93
CA THR A 262 10.86 30.72 -6.41
C THR A 262 11.62 29.89 -7.44
N GLU A 263 12.06 30.52 -8.52
CA GLU A 263 13.10 29.96 -9.36
C GLU A 263 14.42 29.98 -8.56
N PRO A 264 15.23 28.91 -8.64
CA PRO A 264 16.62 29.00 -8.24
C PRO A 264 17.31 30.03 -9.15
N GLY A 265 17.63 31.22 -8.61
CA GLY A 265 18.51 32.19 -9.26
C GLY A 265 17.93 33.52 -9.73
N THR A 266 16.61 33.78 -9.57
CA THR A 266 16.01 35.08 -9.94
C THR A 266 15.52 35.90 -8.73
N SER A 267 15.96 35.58 -7.51
CA SER A 267 15.87 36.47 -6.35
C SER A 267 16.77 37.70 -6.57
N GLY A 268 16.24 38.64 -7.32
CA GLY A 268 16.93 39.81 -7.79
C GLY A 268 17.57 40.62 -6.67
N ARG A 269 18.91 40.65 -6.68
CA ARG A 269 19.74 41.87 -6.58
C ARG A 269 21.14 41.62 -7.19
N ARG A 270 21.20 41.23 -8.47
CA ARG A 270 22.28 41.58 -9.43
C ARG A 270 22.09 40.80 -10.72
N TRP A 271 22.02 41.51 -11.84
CA TRP A 271 22.33 40.93 -13.14
C TRP A 271 23.77 40.42 -13.09
N ARG A 272 24.00 39.11 -13.24
CA ARG A 272 25.35 38.61 -13.53
C ARG A 272 25.70 39.02 -14.96
N LYS A 273 26.83 39.69 -15.14
CA LYS A 273 27.39 39.93 -16.48
C LYS A 273 27.78 38.58 -17.08
N ILE A 274 27.37 38.35 -18.32
CA ILE A 274 27.79 37.21 -19.13
C ILE A 274 29.33 37.30 -19.32
N GLY A 275 30.06 36.22 -19.03
CA GLY A 275 31.52 36.14 -19.24
C GLY A 275 32.40 35.89 -18.01
N VAL A 276 31.86 35.52 -16.85
CA VAL A 276 32.70 35.12 -15.69
C VAL A 276 33.06 33.64 -15.83
N ARG A 277 34.36 33.32 -15.85
CA ARG A 277 34.88 31.94 -15.93
C ARG A 277 34.41 31.13 -14.71
N TYR A 278 34.12 29.85 -15.00
CA TYR A 278 33.58 28.84 -14.10
C TYR A 278 34.36 28.73 -12.79
#